data_AF-A0A8S4BSK6-F1
#
_entry.id   AF-A0A8S4BSK6-F1
#
_cell.length_a   1.000
_cell.length_b   1.000
_cell.length_c   1.000
_cell.angle_alpha   90.00
_cell.angle_beta   90.00
_cell.angle_gamma   90.00
#
_symmetry.space_group_name_H-M   'P 1'
#
loop_
_entity.id
_entity.type
_entity.pdbx_description
1 polymer ?
#
loop_
_entity_poly.entity_id
_entity_poly.type
_entity_poly.pdbx_seq_one_letter_code
_entity_poly.pdbx_strand_id
1 'polypeptide(L)'
;MLTDEARYVSSGPCSACASKITEVLKSRKNVRLTIFAARLLDWEDPEQQEALRALNAAGCKLRAMKPLDFSYTWDTFVETDEEPLNLWEDCKENYEYYQEKLAEILQ
;
A
#
# COMPACT_ATOMS: atom_id res chain seq x y z
N MET A 1 -11.89 20.13 8.53
CA MET A 1 -10.47 19.74 8.64
C MET A 1 -10.28 18.46 7.85
N LEU A 2 -9.25 18.38 7.00
CA LEU A 2 -8.92 17.18 6.25
C LEU A 2 -8.03 16.28 7.13
N THR A 3 -8.27 14.98 7.10
CA THR A 3 -7.49 13.99 7.85
C THR A 3 -6.67 13.19 6.86
N ASP A 4 -5.34 13.33 6.92
CA ASP A 4 -4.41 12.52 6.14
C ASP A 4 -3.95 11.32 6.97
N GLU A 5 -4.17 10.13 6.45
CA GLU A 5 -3.67 8.89 7.06
C GLU A 5 -2.75 8.16 6.08
N ALA A 6 -1.57 7.78 6.57
CA ALA A 6 -0.65 6.88 5.89
C ALA A 6 -0.66 5.53 6.63
N ARG A 7 -0.81 4.43 5.88
CA ARG A 7 -0.75 3.07 6.42
C ARG A 7 0.35 2.30 5.71
N TYR A 8 1.20 1.64 6.46
CA TYR A 8 2.23 0.73 5.96
C TYR A 8 1.77 -0.69 6.26
N VAL A 9 1.67 -1.53 5.23
CA VAL A 9 1.14 -2.88 5.33
C VAL A 9 2.07 -3.87 4.63
N SER A 10 2.24 -5.05 5.22
CA SER A 10 3.09 -6.11 4.66
C SER A 10 2.53 -6.73 3.37
N SER A 11 1.22 -6.61 3.16
CA SER A 11 0.53 -6.99 1.94
C SER A 11 -0.63 -6.02 1.67
N GLY A 12 -0.89 -5.73 0.40
CA GLY A 12 -2.01 -4.91 -0.03
C GLY A 12 -3.37 -5.50 0.39
N PRO A 13 -4.44 -4.68 0.43
CA PRO A 13 -5.76 -5.16 0.82
C PRO A 13 -6.28 -6.22 -0.16
N CYS A 14 -6.94 -7.27 0.34
CA CYS A 14 -7.75 -8.16 -0.51
C CYS A 14 -9.00 -7.45 -1.05
N SER A 15 -9.72 -8.08 -1.99
CA SER A 15 -10.88 -7.50 -2.69
C SER A 15 -11.97 -7.04 -1.72
N ALA A 16 -12.27 -7.87 -0.73
CA ALA A 16 -13.24 -7.57 0.32
C ALA A 16 -12.80 -6.38 1.20
N CYS A 17 -11.52 -6.29 1.56
CA CYS A 17 -10.99 -5.17 2.34
C CYS A 17 -10.97 -3.87 1.52
N ALA A 18 -10.52 -3.93 0.27
CA ALA A 18 -10.51 -2.79 -0.65
C ALA A 18 -11.92 -2.22 -0.87
N SER A 19 -12.92 -3.10 -1.00
CA SER A 19 -14.33 -2.71 -1.13
C SER A 19 -14.85 -1.99 0.11
N LYS A 20 -14.59 -2.52 1.31
CA LYS A 20 -14.97 -1.87 2.58
C LYS A 20 -14.28 -0.51 2.77
N ILE A 21 -12.99 -0.42 2.47
CA ILE A 21 -12.25 0.85 2.53
C ILE A 21 -12.85 1.85 1.54
N THR A 22 -13.19 1.40 0.33
CA THR A 22 -13.87 2.22 -0.69
C THR A 22 -15.19 2.81 -0.18
N GLU A 23 -16.03 2.02 0.48
CA GLU A 23 -17.29 2.50 1.09
C GLU A 23 -17.04 3.56 2.18
N VAL A 24 -16.02 3.35 3.03
CA VAL A 24 -15.63 4.31 4.06
C VAL A 24 -15.14 5.62 3.45
N LEU A 25 -14.29 5.57 2.42
CA LEU A 25 -13.80 6.77 1.73
C LEU A 25 -14.92 7.50 0.97
N LYS A 26 -15.88 6.76 0.41
CA LYS A 26 -17.05 7.34 -0.24
C LYS A 26 -17.96 8.06 0.76
N SER A 27 -18.13 7.53 1.97
CA SER A 27 -18.95 8.14 3.03
C SER A 27 -18.22 9.26 3.80
N ARG A 28 -16.88 9.20 3.91
CA ARG A 28 -16.05 10.15 4.66
C ARG A 28 -15.14 10.96 3.74
N LYS A 29 -15.72 11.98 3.07
CA LYS A 29 -15.01 12.84 2.11
C LYS A 29 -13.87 13.68 2.68
N ASN A 30 -13.76 13.77 4.00
CA ASN A 30 -12.68 14.49 4.68
C ASN A 30 -11.44 13.64 4.94
N VAL A 31 -11.48 12.33 4.67
CA VAL A 31 -10.36 11.40 4.88
C VAL A 31 -9.59 11.24 3.58
N ARG A 32 -8.27 11.41 3.63
CA ARG A 32 -7.34 11.06 2.56
C ARG A 32 -6.46 9.93 3.04
N LEU A 33 -6.62 8.76 2.42
CA LEU A 33 -5.85 7.56 2.78
C LEU A 33 -4.76 7.31 1.75
N THR A 34 -3.55 7.07 2.24
CA THR A 34 -2.45 6.49 1.46
C THR A 34 -2.06 5.15 2.07
N ILE A 35 -2.03 4.10 1.25
CA ILE A 35 -1.59 2.77 1.63
C ILE A 35 -0.26 2.50 0.92
N PHE A 36 0.77 2.24 1.72
CA PHE A 36 2.05 1.72 1.27
C PHE A 36 2.07 0.22 1.54
N ALA A 37 2.14 -0.59 0.49
CA ALA A 37 2.14 -2.03 0.59
C ALA A 37 3.52 -2.60 0.20
N ALA A 38 4.08 -3.47 1.03
CA ALA A 38 5.33 -4.16 0.70
C ALA A 38 5.15 -5.16 -0.45
N ARG A 39 3.97 -5.77 -0.56
CA ARG A 39 3.61 -6.75 -1.61
C ARG A 39 2.16 -6.54 -2.05
N LEU A 40 1.85 -6.88 -3.29
CA LEU A 40 0.47 -6.94 -3.77
C LEU A 40 -0.12 -8.34 -3.52
N LEU A 41 -1.27 -8.40 -2.86
CA LEU A 41 -2.02 -9.64 -2.66
C LEU A 41 -2.82 -10.00 -3.91
N ASP A 42 -2.73 -11.25 -4.35
CA ASP A 42 -3.54 -11.85 -5.43
C ASP A 42 -3.71 -10.97 -6.67
N TRP A 43 -2.67 -10.21 -7.04
CA TRP A 43 -2.75 -9.14 -8.03
C TRP A 43 -3.09 -9.61 -9.46
N GLU A 44 -2.91 -10.90 -9.73
CA GLU A 44 -3.28 -11.55 -10.99
C GLU A 44 -4.79 -11.82 -11.09
N ASP A 45 -5.51 -11.87 -9.96
CA ASP A 45 -6.95 -12.12 -9.92
C ASP A 45 -7.73 -10.90 -10.47
N PRO A 46 -8.57 -11.07 -11.52
CA PRO A 46 -9.39 -9.99 -12.05
C PRO A 46 -10.28 -9.30 -11.00
N GLU A 47 -10.84 -10.04 -10.04
CA GLU A 47 -11.68 -9.46 -8.97
C GLU A 47 -10.85 -8.53 -8.08
N GLN A 48 -9.64 -8.97 -7.74
CA GLN A 48 -8.70 -8.18 -6.96
C GLN A 48 -8.33 -6.90 -7.70
N GLN A 49 -8.02 -6.97 -8.99
CA GLN A 49 -7.70 -5.80 -9.79
C GLN A 49 -8.86 -4.79 -9.87
N GLU A 50 -10.10 -5.27 -10.04
CA GLU A 50 -11.28 -4.40 -10.05
C GLU A 50 -11.46 -3.69 -8.70
N ALA A 51 -11.28 -4.40 -7.60
CA ALA A 51 -11.38 -3.83 -6.26
C ALA A 51 -10.29 -2.77 -6.01
N LEU A 52 -9.05 -2.99 -6.46
CA LEU A 52 -7.97 -2.00 -6.36
C LEU A 52 -8.21 -0.75 -7.21
N ARG A 53 -8.76 -0.90 -8.43
CA ARG A 53 -9.17 0.23 -9.27
C ARG A 53 -10.28 1.04 -8.61
N ALA A 54 -11.29 0.38 -8.05
CA ALA A 54 -12.39 1.05 -7.34
C ALA A 54 -11.88 1.82 -6.10
N LEU A 55 -10.93 1.23 -5.37
CA LEU A 55 -10.29 1.86 -4.22
C LEU A 55 -9.50 3.12 -4.62
N ASN A 56 -8.73 3.04 -5.71
CA ASN A 56 -8.01 4.18 -6.26
C ASN A 56 -8.97 5.29 -6.73
N ALA A 57 -10.04 4.93 -7.44
CA ALA A 57 -11.08 5.86 -7.89
C ALA A 57 -11.83 6.53 -6.72
N ALA A 58 -11.88 5.89 -5.55
CA ALA A 58 -12.44 6.48 -4.33
C ALA A 58 -11.51 7.49 -3.64
N GLY A 59 -10.30 7.71 -4.19
CA GLY A 59 -9.33 8.69 -3.70
C GLY A 59 -8.24 8.11 -2.79
N CYS A 60 -8.20 6.79 -2.60
CA CYS A 60 -7.09 6.13 -1.91
C CYS A 60 -5.85 6.14 -2.80
N LYS A 61 -4.70 6.58 -2.27
CA LYS A 61 -3.42 6.42 -2.96
C LYS A 61 -2.82 5.08 -2.56
N LEU A 62 -2.75 4.12 -3.48
CA LEU A 62 -2.05 2.86 -3.27
C LEU A 62 -0.63 2.97 -3.84
N ARG A 63 0.39 2.55 -3.09
CA ARG A 63 1.81 2.63 -3.47
C ARG A 63 2.55 1.36 -3.05
N ALA A 64 3.49 0.90 -3.86
CA ALA A 64 4.47 -0.08 -3.42
C ALA A 64 5.48 0.59 -2.47
N MET A 65 5.90 -0.10 -1.40
CA MET A 65 6.94 0.40 -0.50
C MET A 65 8.29 0.40 -1.22
N LYS A 66 8.92 1.57 -1.31
CA LYS A 66 10.32 1.69 -1.74
C LYS A 66 11.27 1.37 -0.58
N PRO A 67 12.58 1.13 -0.83
CA PRO A 67 13.56 0.90 0.22
C PRO A 67 13.51 1.90 1.39
N LEU A 68 13.33 3.20 1.09
CA LEU A 68 13.24 4.24 2.12
C LEU A 68 12.00 4.11 3.02
N ASP A 69 10.90 3.54 2.52
CA ASP A 69 9.71 3.31 3.32
C ASP A 69 9.96 2.20 4.35
N PHE A 70 10.79 1.20 4.02
CA PHE A 70 11.21 0.18 4.99
C PHE A 70 12.08 0.77 6.10
N SER A 71 13.04 1.65 5.76
CA SER A 71 13.81 2.40 6.75
C SER A 71 12.89 3.19 7.68
N TYR A 72 11.92 3.92 7.12
CA TYR A 72 10.95 4.66 7.93
C TYR A 72 10.14 3.74 8.86
N THR A 73 9.66 2.60 8.36
CA THR A 73 8.88 1.67 9.19
C THR A 73 9.70 1.01 10.28
N TRP A 74 10.98 0.72 10.00
CA TRP A 74 11.93 0.20 10.99
C TRP A 74 12.12 1.20 12.14
N ASP A 75 12.44 2.45 11.79
CA ASP A 75 12.70 3.51 12.77
C ASP A 75 11.45 3.92 13.59
N THR A 76 10.25 3.70 13.04
CA THR A 76 9.00 4.19 13.65
C THR A 76 8.22 3.11 14.38
N PHE A 77 8.21 1.86 13.88
CA PHE A 77 7.27 0.82 14.32
C PHE A 77 7.96 -0.44 14.86
N VAL A 78 9.28 -0.55 14.77
CA VAL A 78 10.03 -1.72 15.22
C VAL A 78 10.88 -1.32 16.44
N GLU A 79 10.90 -2.18 17.46
CA GLU A 79 11.87 -2.09 18.55
C GLU A 79 13.19 -2.67 18.04
N THR A 80 14.20 -1.83 17.88
CA THR A 80 15.41 -2.17 17.12
C THR A 80 16.58 -2.60 18.00
N ASP A 81 16.55 -2.33 19.31
CA ASP A 81 17.69 -2.54 20.22
C ASP A 81 19.01 -1.97 19.66
N GLU A 82 18.93 -0.82 18.97
CA GLU A 82 20.04 -0.16 18.25
C GLU A 82 20.61 -0.92 17.04
N GLU A 83 19.98 -2.03 16.63
CA GLU A 83 20.36 -2.76 15.42
C GLU A 83 19.96 -2.01 14.15
N PRO A 84 20.86 -1.89 13.16
CA PRO A 84 20.55 -1.25 11.90
C PRO A 84 19.63 -2.14 11.04
N LEU A 85 18.77 -1.50 10.24
CA LEU A 85 18.02 -2.20 9.21
C LEU A 85 18.98 -2.71 8.12
N ASN A 86 19.05 -4.02 7.94
CA ASN A 86 19.66 -4.63 6.78
C ASN A 86 18.56 -4.91 5.73
N LEU A 87 18.54 -4.11 4.66
CA LEU A 87 17.67 -4.39 3.53
C LEU A 87 18.10 -5.68 2.84
N TRP A 88 17.12 -6.45 2.36
CA TRP A 88 17.37 -7.64 1.56
C TRP A 88 17.90 -7.28 0.17
N GLU A 89 18.67 -8.20 -0.43
CA GLU A 89 19.40 -7.98 -1.69
C GLU A 89 18.48 -7.51 -2.83
N ASP A 90 17.30 -8.12 -2.93
CA ASP A 90 16.29 -7.89 -3.95
C ASP A 90 15.24 -6.84 -3.54
N CYS A 91 15.50 -5.99 -2.54
CA CYS A 91 14.53 -5.00 -2.04
C CYS A 91 14.12 -3.98 -3.10
N LYS A 92 15.07 -3.54 -3.92
CA LYS A 92 14.82 -2.55 -4.95
C LYS A 92 14.05 -3.16 -6.12
N GLU A 93 14.46 -4.35 -6.54
CA GLU A 93 13.86 -5.14 -7.61
C GLU A 93 12.41 -5.50 -7.27
N ASN A 94 12.16 -5.93 -6.03
CA ASN A 94 10.79 -6.20 -5.54
C ASN A 94 9.91 -4.94 -5.56
N TYR A 95 10.45 -3.80 -5.15
CA TYR A 95 9.73 -2.53 -5.25
C TYR A 95 9.39 -2.19 -6.71
N GLU A 96 10.37 -2.27 -7.61
CA GLU A 96 10.19 -1.97 -9.03
C GLU A 96 9.14 -2.89 -9.66
N TYR A 97 9.21 -4.19 -9.37
CA TYR A 97 8.24 -5.18 -9.81
C TYR A 97 6.80 -4.84 -9.35
N TYR A 98 6.58 -4.64 -8.05
CA TYR A 98 5.25 -4.33 -7.55
C TYR A 98 4.76 -2.95 -7.97
N GLN A 99 5.66 -1.98 -8.14
CA GLN A 99 5.31 -0.65 -8.64
C GLN A 99 4.86 -0.71 -10.11
N GLU A 100 5.50 -1.52 -10.95
CA GLU A 100 5.09 -1.76 -12.33
C GLU A 100 3.72 -2.46 -12.37
N LYS A 101 3.54 -3.55 -11.61
CA LYS A 101 2.24 -4.26 -11.54
C LYS A 101 1.11 -3.41 -11.02
N LEU A 102 1.38 -2.60 -10.00
CA LEU A 102 0.38 -1.66 -9.50
C LEU A 102 0.03 -0.61 -10.56
N ALA A 103 1.02 -0.10 -11.30
CA ALA A 103 0.76 0.85 -12.37
C ALA A 103 -0.08 0.22 -13.49
N GLU A 104 0.21 -1.01 -13.92
CA GLU A 104 -0.60 -1.77 -14.90
C GLU A 104 -2.06 -1.92 -14.44
N ILE A 105 -2.29 -2.26 -13.17
CA ILE A 105 -3.64 -2.48 -12.62
C ILE A 105 -4.46 -1.18 -12.55
N LEU A 106 -3.80 -0.06 -12.23
CA LEU A 106 -4.44 1.23 -11.96
C LEU A 106 -4.59 2.14 -13.19
N GLN A 107 -4.20 1.67 -14.39
CA GLN A 107 -4.43 2.39 -15.65
C GLN A 107 -5.91 2.74 -15.88
#